data_AF-X1ANM6-F1
#
_entry.id   AF-X1ANM6-F1
#
_cell.length_a   1.000
_cell.length_b   1.000
_cell.length_c   1.000
_cell.angle_alpha   90.00
_cell.angle_beta   90.00
_cell.angle_gamma   90.00
#
_symmetry.space_group_name_H-M   'P 1'
#
loop_
_entity.id
_entity.type
_entity.pdbx_description
1 polymer ?
#
loop_
_entity_poly.entity_id
_entity_poly.type
_entity_poly.pdbx_seq_one_letter_code
_entity_poly.pdbx_strand_id
1 'polypeptide(L)'
;RIEALEKEQRLSLKRENRSESESLAMLLYSNEIQQSLRYFNTLNELLSSKKIEEENINIEMDNKEKIINQLENEIDNLNERKGRIDYTQLIKEPTSSLYPVSPKKKLNVLIAGILGLMAFTMVAFFLESLEKQKQRATGP
;
A
#
# COMPACT_ATOMS: atom_id res chain seq x y z
N ARG A 1 -21.18 32.77 -40.94
CA ARG A 1 -22.64 32.47 -41.05
C ARG A 1 -23.49 33.73 -40.88
N ILE A 2 -23.25 34.56 -39.85
CA ILE A 2 -23.95 35.83 -39.62
C ILE A 2 -23.68 36.85 -40.74
N GLU A 3 -22.42 37.04 -41.14
CA GLU A 3 -22.06 37.95 -42.25
C GLU A 3 -22.72 37.58 -43.59
N ALA A 4 -22.99 36.29 -43.82
CA ALA A 4 -23.66 35.83 -45.03
C ALA A 4 -25.15 36.25 -45.04
N LEU A 5 -25.82 36.14 -43.88
CA LEU A 5 -27.21 36.58 -43.69
C LEU A 5 -27.34 38.11 -43.78
N GLU A 6 -26.38 38.86 -43.22
CA GLU A 6 -26.35 40.33 -43.32
C GLU A 6 -26.17 40.80 -44.76
N LYS A 7 -25.29 40.13 -45.52
CA LYS A 7 -25.05 40.45 -46.94
C LYS A 7 -26.30 40.17 -47.78
N GLU A 8 -27.02 39.09 -47.49
CA GLU A 8 -28.27 38.72 -48.15
C GLU A 8 -29.40 39.71 -47.84
N GLN A 9 -29.53 40.16 -46.58
CA GLN A 9 -30.47 41.21 -46.17
C GLN A 9 -30.17 42.57 -46.80
N ARG A 10 -28.89 42.96 -46.91
CA ARG A 10 -28.51 44.21 -47.60
C ARG A 10 -28.79 44.17 -49.11
N LEU A 11 -28.68 42.98 -49.72
CA LEU A 11 -28.98 42.78 -51.13
C LEU A 11 -30.49 42.79 -51.41
N SER A 12 -31.32 42.28 -50.49
CA SER A 12 -32.78 42.35 -50.60
C SER A 12 -33.31 43.78 -50.41
N LEU A 13 -32.75 44.54 -49.45
CA LEU A 13 -33.08 45.96 -49.23
C LEU A 13 -32.78 46.86 -50.44
N LYS A 14 -31.79 46.53 -51.26
CA LYS A 14 -31.44 47.27 -52.49
C LYS A 14 -32.30 46.91 -53.71
N ARG A 15 -32.95 45.75 -53.72
CA ARG A 15 -33.68 45.21 -54.89
C ARG A 15 -35.15 45.61 -54.93
N GLU A 16 -35.68 46.10 -53.83
CA GLU A 16 -37.12 46.30 -53.64
C GLU A 16 -37.32 47.76 -53.23
N ASN A 17 -38.18 48.51 -53.95
CA ASN A 17 -38.57 49.90 -53.62
C ASN A 17 -39.40 49.95 -52.33
N ARG A 18 -38.85 49.41 -51.22
CA ARG A 18 -39.49 49.41 -49.91
C ARG A 18 -39.46 50.82 -49.34
N SER A 19 -40.51 51.17 -48.63
CA SER A 19 -40.58 52.43 -47.88
C SER A 19 -39.35 52.54 -46.97
N GLU A 20 -38.75 53.73 -46.86
CA GLU A 20 -37.60 53.98 -45.96
C GLU A 20 -37.92 53.52 -44.52
N SER A 21 -39.20 53.62 -44.12
CA SER A 21 -39.70 53.14 -42.83
C SER A 21 -39.63 51.61 -42.68
N GLU A 22 -39.94 50.85 -43.72
CA GLU A 22 -39.84 49.38 -43.71
C GLU A 22 -38.38 48.92 -43.68
N SER A 23 -37.51 49.63 -44.40
CA SER A 23 -36.07 49.37 -44.39
C SER A 23 -35.46 49.64 -43.01
N LEU A 24 -35.85 50.75 -42.37
CA LEU A 24 -35.44 51.08 -41.01
C LEU A 24 -35.94 50.04 -39.99
N ALA A 25 -37.23 49.67 -40.07
CA ALA A 25 -37.79 48.64 -39.20
C ALA A 25 -37.04 47.30 -39.35
N MET A 26 -36.73 46.90 -40.58
CA MET A 26 -35.97 45.67 -40.85
C MET A 26 -34.54 45.72 -40.29
N LEU A 27 -33.86 46.86 -40.37
CA LEU A 27 -32.53 47.04 -39.78
C LEU A 27 -32.57 46.98 -38.25
N LEU A 28 -33.58 47.60 -37.63
CA LEU A 28 -33.78 47.53 -36.18
C LEU A 28 -34.05 46.08 -35.73
N TYR A 29 -34.96 45.38 -36.40
CA TYR A 29 -35.22 43.96 -36.12
C TYR A 29 -33.96 43.09 -36.31
N SER A 30 -33.18 43.34 -37.37
CA SER A 30 -31.93 42.61 -37.59
C SER A 30 -30.93 42.85 -36.45
N ASN A 31 -30.81 44.11 -35.99
CA ASN A 31 -29.93 44.45 -34.88
C ASN A 31 -30.35 43.76 -33.57
N GLU A 32 -31.64 43.80 -33.23
CA GLU A 32 -32.18 43.10 -32.05
C GLU A 32 -31.94 41.59 -32.10
N ILE A 33 -32.16 40.96 -33.26
CA ILE A 33 -31.87 39.53 -33.46
C ILE A 33 -30.37 39.25 -33.27
N GLN A 34 -29.50 40.10 -33.82
CA GLN A 34 -28.06 39.94 -33.66
C GLN A 34 -27.62 40.09 -32.20
N GLN A 35 -28.15 41.07 -31.47
CA GLN A 35 -27.87 41.24 -30.06
C GLN A 35 -28.33 40.02 -29.25
N SER A 36 -29.53 39.52 -29.52
CA SER A 36 -30.05 38.30 -28.88
C SER A 36 -29.17 37.07 -29.15
N LEU A 37 -28.68 36.91 -30.39
CA LEU A 37 -27.80 35.79 -30.75
C LEU A 37 -26.44 35.89 -30.06
N ARG A 38 -25.87 37.10 -29.99
CA ARG A 38 -24.61 37.34 -29.26
C ARG A 38 -24.78 37.00 -27.78
N TYR A 39 -25.87 37.47 -27.18
CA TYR A 39 -26.19 37.18 -25.79
C TYR A 39 -26.34 35.67 -25.53
N PHE A 40 -27.04 34.95 -26.41
CA PHE A 40 -27.17 33.49 -26.32
C PHE A 40 -25.82 32.77 -26.43
N ASN A 41 -24.95 33.20 -27.34
CA ASN A 41 -23.61 32.61 -27.47
C ASN A 41 -22.77 32.84 -26.22
N THR A 42 -22.81 34.04 -25.64
CA THR A 42 -22.12 34.35 -24.38
C THR A 42 -22.65 33.50 -23.22
N LEU A 43 -23.97 33.32 -23.12
CA LEU A 43 -24.56 32.44 -22.11
C LEU A 43 -24.11 30.99 -22.28
N ASN A 44 -24.05 30.48 -23.51
CA ASN A 44 -23.58 29.12 -23.76
C ASN A 44 -22.09 28.96 -23.43
N GLU A 45 -21.27 29.95 -23.74
CA GLU A 45 -19.85 29.94 -23.38
C GLU A 45 -19.65 29.93 -21.87
N LEU A 46 -20.42 30.76 -21.14
CA LEU A 46 -20.44 30.77 -19.68
C LEU A 46 -20.94 29.45 -19.09
N LEU A 47 -21.97 28.84 -19.67
CA LEU A 47 -22.48 27.55 -19.24
C LEU A 47 -21.43 26.45 -19.46
N SER A 48 -20.78 26.46 -20.62
CA SER A 48 -19.72 25.52 -20.96
C SER A 48 -18.53 25.65 -20.00
N SER A 49 -18.07 26.88 -19.73
CA SER A 49 -16.96 27.11 -18.80
C SER A 49 -17.32 26.69 -17.37
N LYS A 50 -18.55 26.97 -16.92
CA LYS A 50 -19.04 26.50 -15.61
C LYS A 50 -19.12 24.98 -15.50
N LYS A 51 -19.52 24.30 -16.56
CA LYS A 51 -19.55 22.83 -16.59
C LYS A 51 -18.14 22.24 -16.51
N ILE A 52 -17.17 22.83 -17.21
CA ILE A 52 -15.76 22.43 -17.12
C ILE A 52 -15.22 22.66 -15.71
N GLU A 53 -15.55 23.80 -15.09
CA GLU A 53 -15.19 24.11 -13.70
C GLU A 53 -15.77 23.07 -12.72
N GLU A 54 -17.04 22.71 -12.87
CA GLU A 54 -17.70 21.68 -12.08
C GLU A 54 -17.01 20.30 -12.22
N GLU A 55 -16.69 19.90 -13.46
CA GLU A 55 -15.99 18.64 -13.73
C GLU A 55 -14.58 18.63 -13.10
N ASN A 56 -13.85 19.73 -13.20
CA ASN A 56 -12.53 19.87 -12.57
C ASN A 56 -12.63 19.76 -11.05
N ILE A 57 -13.61 20.41 -10.43
CA ILE A 57 -13.85 20.32 -8.99
C ILE A 57 -14.15 18.87 -8.58
N ASN A 58 -14.99 18.17 -9.34
CA ASN A 58 -15.30 16.76 -9.07
C ASN A 58 -14.05 15.87 -9.16
N ILE A 59 -13.19 16.09 -10.16
CA ILE A 59 -11.90 15.38 -10.28
C ILE A 59 -11.00 15.67 -9.08
N GLU A 60 -10.94 16.93 -8.63
CA GLU A 60 -10.17 17.29 -7.43
C GLU A 60 -10.74 16.65 -6.16
N MET A 61 -12.06 16.56 -6.03
CA MET A 61 -12.72 15.88 -4.92
C MET A 61 -12.37 14.39 -4.90
N ASP A 62 -12.51 13.70 -6.03
CA ASP A 62 -12.16 12.27 -6.15
C ASP A 62 -10.69 12.02 -5.80
N ASN A 63 -9.80 12.91 -6.23
CA ASN A 63 -8.37 12.80 -5.91
C ASN A 63 -8.11 13.01 -4.42
N LYS A 64 -8.79 13.98 -3.79
CA LYS A 64 -8.68 14.20 -2.33
C LYS A 64 -9.23 13.02 -1.54
N GLU A 65 -10.34 12.43 -1.98
CA GLU A 65 -10.91 11.23 -1.34
C GLU A 65 -9.94 10.05 -1.41
N LYS A 66 -9.27 9.82 -2.56
CA LYS A 66 -8.22 8.81 -2.68
C LYS A 66 -7.06 9.06 -1.72
N ILE A 67 -6.63 10.32 -1.56
CA ILE A 67 -5.56 10.68 -0.63
C ILE A 67 -5.99 10.43 0.82
N ILE A 68 -7.22 10.76 1.19
CA ILE A 68 -7.77 10.47 2.53
C ILE A 68 -7.73 8.97 2.79
N ASN A 69 -8.24 8.16 1.86
CA ASN A 69 -8.22 6.70 2.00
C ASN A 69 -6.78 6.15 2.12
N GLN A 70 -5.82 6.72 1.41
CA GLN A 70 -4.41 6.35 1.54
C GLN A 70 -3.85 6.67 2.93
N LEU A 71 -4.15 7.87 3.45
CA LEU A 71 -3.72 8.30 4.77
C LEU A 71 -4.37 7.47 5.89
N GLU A 72 -5.65 7.11 5.76
CA GLU A 72 -6.34 6.23 6.70
C GLU A 72 -5.68 4.85 6.77
N ASN A 73 -5.37 4.26 5.60
CA ASN A 73 -4.65 2.99 5.55
C ASN A 73 -3.24 3.09 6.18
N GLU A 74 -2.56 4.23 6.01
CA GLU A 74 -1.25 4.45 6.64
C GLU A 74 -1.38 4.58 8.17
N ILE A 75 -2.39 5.29 8.65
CA ILE A 75 -2.70 5.41 10.08
C ILE A 75 -2.97 4.02 10.68
N ASP A 76 -3.76 3.19 10.02
CA ASP A 76 -4.08 1.84 10.47
C ASP A 76 -2.83 0.96 10.53
N ASN A 77 -1.97 1.01 9.51
CA ASN A 77 -0.70 0.29 9.51
C ASN A 77 0.22 0.76 10.65
N LEU A 78 0.32 2.07 10.89
CA LEU A 78 1.10 2.61 12.01
C LEU A 78 0.54 2.17 13.37
N ASN A 79 -0.79 2.13 13.52
CA ASN A 79 -1.44 1.63 14.73
C ASN A 79 -1.16 0.14 14.96
N GLU A 80 -1.21 -0.70 13.92
CA GLU A 80 -0.83 -2.11 14.02
C GLU A 80 0.64 -2.27 14.44
N ARG A 81 1.54 -1.49 13.83
CA ARG A 81 2.98 -1.51 14.17
C ARG A 81 3.21 -1.07 15.62
N LYS A 82 2.52 -0.03 16.07
CA LYS A 82 2.56 0.41 17.47
C LYS A 82 2.08 -0.69 18.42
N GLY A 83 0.95 -1.33 18.12
CA GLY A 83 0.43 -2.46 18.89
C GLY A 83 1.44 -3.60 19.01
N ARG A 84 2.15 -3.93 17.93
CA ARG A 84 3.23 -4.95 17.94
C ARG A 84 4.40 -4.58 18.84
N ILE A 85 4.78 -3.30 18.91
CA ILE A 85 5.87 -2.82 19.78
C ILE A 85 5.47 -2.96 21.25
N ASP A 86 4.21 -2.66 21.61
CA ASP A 86 3.75 -2.78 23.00
C ASP A 86 3.81 -4.23 23.52
N TYR A 87 3.63 -5.25 22.68
CA TYR A 87 3.83 -6.66 23.07
C TYR A 87 5.30 -7.04 23.36
N THR A 88 6.27 -6.25 22.89
CA THR A 88 7.70 -6.53 23.10
C THR A 88 8.23 -5.96 24.42
N GLN A 89 7.38 -5.33 25.24
CA GLN A 89 7.76 -5.05 26.62
C GLN A 89 8.10 -6.37 27.29
N LEU A 90 9.36 -6.51 27.69
CA LEU A 90 9.97 -7.70 28.25
C LEU A 90 9.25 -8.03 29.58
N ILE A 91 8.17 -8.83 29.54
CA ILE A 91 7.37 -9.19 30.72
C ILE A 91 8.22 -9.91 31.79
N LYS A 92 9.36 -10.49 31.37
CA LYS A 92 10.31 -11.10 32.28
C LYS A 92 11.72 -11.07 31.69
N GLU A 93 12.67 -10.50 32.43
CA GLU A 93 14.09 -10.63 32.13
C GLU A 93 14.50 -12.11 32.05
N PRO A 94 15.46 -12.49 31.19
CA PRO A 94 15.95 -13.86 31.14
C PRO A 94 16.60 -14.23 32.48
N THR A 95 15.82 -14.86 33.37
CA THR A 95 16.32 -15.35 34.66
C THR A 95 16.97 -16.71 34.47
N SER A 96 18.20 -16.87 34.97
CA SER A 96 18.85 -18.19 35.09
C SER A 96 17.94 -19.17 35.83
N SER A 97 17.72 -20.35 35.27
CA SER A 97 16.89 -21.38 35.90
C SER A 97 17.55 -21.87 37.20
N LEU A 98 16.81 -21.84 38.31
CA LEU A 98 17.21 -22.45 39.58
C LEU A 98 17.46 -23.96 39.46
N TYR A 99 16.84 -24.59 38.47
CA TYR A 99 16.98 -26.01 38.16
C TYR A 99 17.49 -26.17 36.72
N PRO A 100 18.81 -26.15 36.51
CA PRO A 100 19.39 -26.34 35.18
C PRO A 100 19.11 -27.75 34.67
N VAL A 101 18.57 -27.85 33.45
CA VAL A 101 18.23 -29.13 32.80
C VAL A 101 19.48 -29.93 32.40
N SER A 102 20.63 -29.27 32.28
CA SER A 102 21.96 -29.86 32.04
C SER A 102 23.06 -28.92 32.56
N PRO A 103 24.26 -29.44 32.94
CA PRO A 103 24.65 -30.84 33.06
C PRO A 103 24.27 -31.48 34.43
N LYS A 104 23.77 -32.72 34.41
CA LYS A 104 23.39 -33.50 35.61
C LYS A 104 24.64 -34.10 36.30
N LYS A 105 25.44 -33.27 36.98
CA LYS A 105 26.74 -33.65 37.56
C LYS A 105 26.72 -34.95 38.37
N LYS A 106 25.72 -35.13 39.25
CA LYS A 106 25.58 -36.33 40.09
C LYS A 106 25.39 -37.61 39.27
N LEU A 107 24.57 -37.53 38.22
CA LEU A 107 24.32 -38.66 37.32
C LEU A 107 25.57 -39.03 36.52
N ASN A 108 26.28 -38.02 35.99
CA ASN A 108 27.51 -38.26 35.23
C ASN A 108 28.60 -38.92 36.07
N VAL A 109 28.77 -38.50 37.33
CA VAL A 109 29.72 -39.12 38.27
C VAL A 109 29.35 -40.57 38.57
N LEU A 110 28.06 -40.86 38.77
CA LEU A 110 27.58 -42.22 39.01
C LEU A 110 27.86 -43.13 37.80
N ILE A 111 27.53 -42.66 36.59
CA ILE A 111 27.77 -43.39 35.34
C ILE A 111 29.27 -43.65 35.15
N ALA A 112 30.12 -42.66 35.40
CA ALA A 112 31.57 -42.80 35.29
C ALA A 112 32.13 -43.84 36.29
N GLY A 113 31.61 -43.87 37.53
CA GLY A 113 32.00 -44.86 38.53
C GLY A 113 31.66 -46.29 38.11
N ILE A 114 30.44 -46.50 37.60
CA ILE A 114 30.00 -47.83 37.11
C ILE A 114 30.84 -48.26 35.91
N LEU A 115 31.03 -47.38 34.93
CA LEU A 115 31.86 -47.66 33.74
C LEU A 115 33.31 -47.99 34.12
N GLY A 116 33.89 -47.25 35.07
CA GLY A 116 35.24 -47.52 35.57
C GLY A 116 35.36 -48.92 36.18
N LEU A 117 34.41 -49.31 37.03
CA LEU A 117 34.40 -50.65 37.64
C LEU A 117 34.30 -51.75 36.57
N MET A 118 33.41 -51.60 35.58
CA MET A 118 33.30 -52.55 34.48
C MET A 118 34.62 -52.69 33.70
N ALA A 119 35.27 -51.56 33.37
CA ALA A 119 36.56 -51.58 32.68
C ALA A 119 37.65 -52.29 33.49
N PHE A 120 37.73 -52.02 34.80
CA PHE A 120 38.71 -52.68 35.68
C PHE A 120 38.50 -54.20 35.76
N THR A 121 37.26 -54.66 35.88
CA THR A 121 36.98 -56.11 35.91
C THR A 121 37.40 -56.79 34.60
N MET A 122 37.15 -56.15 33.46
CA MET A 122 37.56 -56.66 32.15
C MET A 122 39.09 -56.77 32.03
N VAL A 123 39.82 -55.74 32.48
CA VAL A 123 41.29 -55.76 32.51
C VAL A 123 41.82 -56.85 33.44
N ALA A 124 41.23 -57.02 34.62
CA ALA A 124 41.65 -58.05 35.57
C ALA A 124 41.53 -59.47 34.98
N PHE A 125 40.41 -59.80 34.34
CA PHE A 125 40.23 -61.08 33.65
C PHE A 125 41.20 -61.25 32.47
N PHE A 126 41.49 -60.17 31.74
CA PHE A 126 42.43 -60.22 30.62
C PHE A 126 43.86 -60.51 31.11
N LEU A 127 44.30 -59.86 32.20
CA LEU A 127 45.59 -60.12 32.82
C LEU A 127 45.69 -61.54 33.37
N GLU A 128 44.64 -62.02 34.06
CA GLU A 128 44.58 -63.40 34.56
C GLU A 128 44.65 -64.43 33.42
N SER A 129 43.97 -64.17 32.30
CA SER A 129 44.03 -65.03 31.11
C SER A 129 45.43 -65.13 30.51
N LEU A 130 46.15 -64.00 30.42
CA LEU A 130 47.53 -63.96 29.95
C LEU A 130 48.46 -64.72 30.90
N GLU A 131 48.29 -64.54 32.20
CA GLU A 131 49.11 -65.22 33.21
C GLU A 131 48.89 -66.74 33.17
N LYS A 132 47.63 -67.19 33.04
CA LYS A 132 47.27 -68.61 32.90
C LYS A 132 47.85 -69.25 31.64
N GLN A 133 47.97 -68.50 30.54
CA GLN A 133 48.65 -68.97 29.32
C GLN A 133 50.16 -69.11 29.54
N LYS A 134 50.79 -68.14 30.21
CA LYS A 134 52.22 -68.18 30.52
C LYS A 134 52.58 -69.36 31.42
N GLN A 135 51.80 -69.61 32.49
CA GLN A 135 52.03 -70.74 33.39
C GLN A 135 51.91 -72.10 32.69
N ARG A 136 51.00 -72.24 31.71
CA ARG A 136 50.88 -73.43 30.86
C ARG A 136 52.05 -73.61 29.88
N ALA A 137 52.79 -72.54 29.56
CA ALA A 137 53.97 -72.59 28.70
C ALA A 137 55.29 -72.86 29.47
N THR A 138 55.29 -72.80 30.80
CA THR A 138 56.50 -72.96 31.65
C THR A 138 56.35 -73.95 32.82
N GLY A 139 55.36 -74.84 32.81
CA GLY A 139 55.31 -76.04 33.67
C GLY A 139 55.74 -77.30 32.90
N PRO A 140 56.22 -78.37 33.58
CA PRO A 140 57.07 -79.42 33.01
C PRO A 140 56.54 -80.12 31.75
#